data_AF-G8QJV0-F1
#
_entry.id   AF-G8QJV0-F1
#
_cell.length_a   1.000
_cell.length_b   1.000
_cell.length_c   1.000
_cell.angle_alpha   90.00
_cell.angle_beta   90.00
_cell.angle_gamma   90.00
#
_symmetry.space_group_name_H-M   'P 1'
#
loop_
_entity.id
_entity.type
_entity.pdbx_description
1 polymer ?
#
loop_
_entity_poly.entity_id
_entity_poly.type
_entity_poly.pdbx_seq_one_letter_code
_entity_poly.pdbx_strand_id
1 'polypeptide(L)'
;MAELSIKKKRPKNLDLTTIRLPLPGILSILHRVSGAGLFLCLPLLLWLFQSSLATPESFATFKAVAAHPLVKIILLGLLWAFCHHFCAGIRYLFLDVHMGVDLESARLTSKIVFAVSIALTVILGVALLW
;
A
#
# COMPACT_ATOMS: atom_id res chain seq x y z
N MET A 1 -0.91 -37.90 -41.68
CA MET A 1 -1.30 -36.56 -41.19
C MET A 1 -1.52 -36.68 -39.70
N ALA A 2 -0.71 -36.01 -38.89
CA ALA A 2 -0.76 -36.15 -37.44
C ALA A 2 -2.05 -35.49 -36.89
N GLU A 3 -2.91 -36.28 -36.24
CA GLU A 3 -4.03 -35.75 -35.46
C GLU A 3 -3.50 -34.92 -34.29
N LEU A 4 -3.69 -33.60 -34.39
CA LEU A 4 -3.50 -32.70 -33.25
C LEU A 4 -4.60 -32.99 -32.23
N SER A 5 -4.28 -33.79 -31.22
CA SER A 5 -5.09 -33.97 -30.01
C SER A 5 -5.39 -32.61 -29.37
N ILE A 6 -6.59 -32.07 -29.59
CA ILE A 6 -7.05 -30.87 -28.90
C ILE A 6 -7.28 -31.26 -27.43
N LYS A 7 -6.30 -30.97 -26.57
CA LYS A 7 -6.42 -31.14 -25.11
C LYS A 7 -7.59 -30.29 -24.60
N LYS A 8 -8.69 -30.95 -24.22
CA LYS A 8 -9.85 -30.33 -23.56
C LYS A 8 -9.37 -29.63 -22.28
N LYS A 9 -9.47 -28.30 -22.23
CA LYS A 9 -9.01 -27.49 -21.10
C LYS A 9 -10.01 -27.65 -19.95
N ARG A 10 -9.55 -28.15 -18.80
CA ARG A 10 -10.41 -28.34 -17.61
C ARG A 10 -10.83 -26.98 -17.04
N PRO A 11 -12.07 -26.85 -16.53
CA PRO A 11 -12.49 -25.64 -15.83
C PRO A 11 -11.67 -25.46 -14.54
N LYS A 12 -11.46 -24.20 -14.14
CA LYS A 12 -10.78 -23.81 -12.90
C LYS A 12 -11.71 -22.91 -12.09
N ASN A 13 -11.82 -23.15 -10.80
CA ASN A 13 -12.53 -22.22 -9.91
C ASN A 13 -11.59 -21.06 -9.53
N LEU A 14 -11.72 -19.93 -10.23
CA LEU A 14 -10.97 -18.69 -10.01
C LEU A 14 -11.89 -17.47 -9.87
N ASP A 15 -13.16 -17.72 -9.56
CA ASP A 15 -14.08 -16.64 -9.25
C ASP A 15 -13.78 -16.11 -7.84
N LEU A 16 -13.03 -15.01 -7.77
CA LEU A 16 -12.60 -14.39 -6.51
C LEU A 16 -13.79 -13.91 -5.66
N THR A 17 -14.96 -13.67 -6.27
CA THR A 17 -16.17 -13.25 -5.54
C THR A 17 -16.73 -14.38 -4.68
N THR A 18 -16.42 -15.63 -5.03
CA THR A 18 -16.84 -16.83 -4.27
C THR A 18 -15.86 -17.20 -3.15
N ILE A 19 -14.65 -16.63 -3.15
CA ILE A 19 -13.56 -16.99 -2.22
C ILE A 19 -13.47 -15.95 -1.10
N ARG A 20 -13.58 -16.41 0.16
CA ARG A 20 -13.42 -15.54 1.34
C ARG A 20 -11.97 -15.45 1.77
N LEU A 21 -11.36 -14.28 1.59
CA LEU A 21 -10.01 -14.02 2.08
C LEU A 21 -10.01 -13.74 3.59
N PRO A 22 -9.15 -14.43 4.37
CA PRO A 22 -8.96 -14.08 5.77
C PRO A 22 -8.19 -12.75 5.90
N LEU A 23 -8.23 -12.14 7.08
CA LEU A 23 -7.59 -10.84 7.34
C LEU A 23 -6.10 -10.76 6.92
N PRO A 24 -5.24 -11.77 7.19
CA PRO A 24 -3.85 -11.75 6.70
C PRO A 24 -3.74 -11.76 5.17
N GLY A 25 -4.71 -12.36 4.48
CA GLY A 25 -4.79 -12.34 3.01
C GLY A 25 -5.12 -10.94 2.48
N ILE A 26 -6.05 -10.23 3.13
CA ILE A 26 -6.38 -8.83 2.82
C ILE A 26 -5.16 -7.93 3.08
N LEU A 27 -4.50 -8.09 4.22
CA LEU A 27 -3.27 -7.35 4.54
C LEU A 27 -2.21 -7.55 3.45
N SER A 28 -2.05 -8.79 2.97
CA SER A 28 -1.06 -9.11 1.94
C SER A 28 -1.31 -8.44 0.60
N ILE A 29 -2.56 -8.47 0.10
CA ILE A 29 -2.86 -7.78 -1.15
C ILE A 29 -2.71 -6.26 -0.99
N LEU A 30 -3.11 -5.70 0.15
CA LEU A 30 -2.93 -4.27 0.43
C LEU A 30 -1.46 -3.88 0.54
N HIS A 31 -0.59 -4.72 1.10
CA HIS A 31 0.87 -4.46 1.13
C HIS A 31 1.46 -4.41 -0.29
N ARG A 32 1.02 -5.31 -1.19
CA ARG A 32 1.46 -5.31 -2.60
C ARG A 32 0.95 -4.07 -3.34
N VAL A 33 -0.33 -3.76 -3.19
CA VAL A 33 -0.96 -2.59 -3.84
C VAL A 33 -0.34 -1.30 -3.32
N SER A 34 -0.09 -1.18 -2.01
CA SER A 34 0.54 0.01 -1.44
C SER A 34 1.97 0.19 -1.95
N GLY A 35 2.76 -0.89 -2.04
CA GLY A 35 4.11 -0.85 -2.60
C GLY A 35 4.14 -0.42 -4.06
N ALA A 36 3.25 -0.99 -4.87
CA ALA A 36 3.10 -0.61 -6.28
C ALA A 36 2.65 0.86 -6.43
N GLY A 37 1.68 1.30 -5.63
CA GLY A 37 1.19 2.68 -5.64
C GLY A 37 2.28 3.68 -5.27
N LEU A 38 3.06 3.40 -4.22
CA LEU A 38 4.20 4.24 -3.82
C LEU A 38 5.24 4.33 -4.94
N PHE A 39 5.61 3.19 -5.53
CA PHE A 39 6.57 3.15 -6.64
C PHE A 39 6.09 3.96 -7.84
N LEU A 40 4.83 3.77 -8.27
CA LEU A 40 4.25 4.50 -9.41
C LEU A 40 4.14 6.01 -9.14
N CYS A 41 3.97 6.42 -7.88
CA CYS A 41 3.90 7.83 -7.49
C CYS A 41 5.26 8.46 -7.15
N LEU A 42 6.38 7.73 -7.24
CA LEU A 42 7.71 8.29 -7.00
C LEU A 42 8.02 9.52 -7.86
N PRO A 43 7.72 9.58 -9.18
CA PRO A 43 7.99 10.78 -9.97
C PRO A 43 7.25 12.02 -9.45
N LEU A 44 6.00 11.87 -9.02
CA LEU A 44 5.22 12.95 -8.41
C LEU A 44 5.84 13.41 -7.09
N LEU A 45 6.21 12.48 -6.21
CA LEU A 45 6.82 12.79 -4.92
C LEU A 45 8.18 13.48 -5.08
N LEU A 46 9.00 13.01 -6.02
CA LEU A 46 10.29 13.64 -6.33
C LEU A 46 10.13 15.03 -6.93
N TRP A 47 9.12 15.23 -7.79
CA TRP A 47 8.82 16.56 -8.32
C TRP A 47 8.35 17.54 -7.23
N LEU A 48 7.48 17.10 -6.31
CA LEU A 48 7.07 17.91 -5.16
C LEU A 48 8.26 18.25 -4.26
N PHE A 49 9.14 17.27 -4.01
CA PHE A 49 10.35 17.47 -3.22
C PHE A 49 11.36 18.41 -3.88
N GLN A 50 11.58 18.29 -5.19
CA GLN A 50 12.42 19.23 -5.93
C GLN A 50 11.82 20.64 -5.90
N SER A 51 10.52 20.75 -6.12
CA SER A 51 9.81 22.05 -6.10
C SER A 51 9.89 22.73 -4.74
N SER A 52 9.99 21.96 -3.65
CA SER A 52 10.10 22.53 -2.31
C SER A 52 11.48 23.11 -1.98
N LEU A 53 12.52 22.77 -2.75
CA LEU A 53 13.92 23.12 -2.45
C LEU A 53 14.60 24.04 -3.47
N ALA A 54 14.10 24.12 -4.71
CA ALA A 54 14.85 24.74 -5.81
C ALA A 54 14.96 26.27 -5.72
N THR A 55 13.83 26.99 -5.69
CA THR A 55 13.79 28.46 -5.62
C THR A 55 12.58 28.95 -4.81
N PRO A 56 12.52 30.23 -4.40
CA PRO A 56 11.33 30.80 -3.76
C PRO A 56 10.05 30.66 -4.59
N GLU A 57 10.14 30.82 -5.92
CA GLU A 57 9.00 30.68 -6.84
C GLU A 57 8.53 29.22 -6.95
N SER A 58 9.47 28.26 -7.00
CA SER A 58 9.12 26.84 -7.00
C SER A 58 8.48 26.43 -5.68
N PHE A 59 8.95 26.98 -4.56
CA PHE A 59 8.38 26.72 -3.24
C PHE A 59 6.95 27.30 -3.12
N ALA A 60 6.70 28.48 -3.69
CA ALA A 60 5.34 29.02 -3.79
C ALA A 60 4.41 28.11 -4.60
N THR A 61 4.91 27.55 -5.70
CA THR A 61 4.19 26.56 -6.51
C THR A 61 3.89 25.28 -5.71
N PHE A 62 4.90 24.75 -5.01
CA PHE A 62 4.73 23.60 -4.11
C PHE A 62 3.63 23.85 -3.07
N LYS A 63 3.66 25.00 -2.38
CA LYS A 63 2.62 25.35 -1.39
C LYS A 63 1.23 25.40 -2.02
N ALA A 64 1.09 26.04 -3.18
CA ALA A 64 -0.21 26.15 -3.84
C ALA A 64 -0.77 24.78 -4.23
N VAL A 65 0.09 23.90 -4.76
CA VAL A 65 -0.29 22.53 -5.15
C VAL A 65 -0.62 21.69 -3.92
N ALA A 66 0.23 21.69 -2.89
CA ALA A 66 0.02 20.92 -1.67
C ALA A 66 -1.19 21.41 -0.85
N ALA A 67 -1.57 22.68 -0.98
CA ALA A 67 -2.77 23.24 -0.35
C ALA A 67 -4.07 22.80 -1.04
N HIS A 68 -4.01 22.35 -2.30
CA HIS A 68 -5.19 21.99 -3.06
C HIS A 68 -5.90 20.76 -2.45
N PRO A 69 -7.22 20.80 -2.16
CA PRO A 69 -7.92 19.73 -1.46
C PRO A 69 -7.78 18.34 -2.10
N LEU A 70 -7.86 18.25 -3.44
CA LEU A 70 -7.67 16.98 -4.15
C LEU A 70 -6.25 16.44 -3.98
N VAL A 71 -5.24 17.31 -3.96
CA VAL A 71 -3.84 16.90 -3.75
C VAL A 71 -3.66 16.42 -2.32
N LYS A 72 -4.26 17.08 -1.32
CA LYS A 72 -4.26 16.59 0.07
C LYS A 72 -4.86 15.19 0.21
N ILE A 73 -5.96 14.89 -0.50
CA ILE A 73 -6.55 13.54 -0.49
C ILE A 73 -5.59 12.51 -1.09
N ILE A 74 -4.93 12.84 -2.21
CA ILE A 74 -3.93 11.97 -2.83
C ILE A 74 -2.74 11.76 -1.89
N LEU A 75 -2.20 12.83 -1.29
CA LEU A 75 -1.10 12.77 -0.34
C LEU A 75 -1.47 11.99 0.92
N LEU A 76 -2.71 12.10 1.42
CA LEU A 76 -3.20 11.29 2.53
C LEU A 76 -3.27 9.80 2.16
N GLY A 77 -3.73 9.49 0.94
CA GLY A 77 -3.72 8.12 0.42
C GLY A 77 -2.30 7.55 0.28
N LEU A 78 -1.35 8.34 -0.19
CA LEU A 78 0.07 7.95 -0.29
C LEU A 78 0.71 7.81 1.10
N LEU A 79 0.35 8.68 2.04
CA LEU A 79 0.80 8.57 3.43
C LEU A 79 0.27 7.29 4.09
N TRP A 80 -1.01 6.97 3.90
CA TRP A 80 -1.56 5.70 4.34
C TRP A 80 -0.86 4.51 3.67
N ALA A 81 -0.63 4.58 2.36
CA ALA A 81 0.07 3.53 1.62
C ALA A 81 1.47 3.30 2.20
N PHE A 82 2.20 4.37 2.52
CA PHE A 82 3.51 4.31 3.18
C PHE A 82 3.42 3.66 4.56
N CYS A 83 2.55 4.16 5.45
CA CYS A 83 2.40 3.62 6.81
C CYS A 83 1.98 2.15 6.80
N HIS A 84 1.00 1.78 5.97
CA HIS A 84 0.57 0.39 5.82
C HIS A 84 1.69 -0.48 5.25
N HIS A 85 2.35 -0.04 4.17
CA HIS A 85 3.44 -0.80 3.54
C HIS A 85 4.58 -1.05 4.52
N PHE A 86 4.99 -0.02 5.27
CA PHE A 86 6.07 -0.08 6.24
C PHE A 86 5.73 -1.02 7.41
N CYS A 87 4.57 -0.84 8.07
CA CYS A 87 4.16 -1.71 9.18
C CYS A 87 3.97 -3.17 8.74
N ALA A 88 3.37 -3.39 7.57
CA ALA A 88 3.24 -4.73 7.00
C ALA A 88 4.61 -5.33 6.63
N GLY A 89 5.53 -4.52 6.10
CA GLY A 89 6.90 -4.92 5.78
C GLY A 89 7.66 -5.40 7.01
N ILE A 90 7.59 -4.68 8.13
CA ILE A 90 8.16 -5.13 9.42
C ILE A 90 7.56 -6.48 9.83
N ARG A 91 6.24 -6.64 9.72
CA ARG A 91 5.59 -7.93 9.99
C ARG A 91 6.12 -9.03 9.08
N TYR A 92 6.36 -8.76 7.79
CA TYR A 92 6.91 -9.74 6.88
C TYR A 92 8.35 -10.12 7.23
N LEU A 93 9.19 -9.18 7.64
CA LEU A 93 10.54 -9.48 8.13
C LEU A 93 10.51 -10.41 9.35
N PHE A 94 9.55 -10.25 10.27
CA PHE A 94 9.37 -11.19 11.38
C PHE A 94 8.94 -12.59 10.90
N LEU A 95 8.05 -12.67 9.91
CA LEU A 95 7.64 -13.95 9.33
C LEU A 95 8.80 -14.65 8.62
N ASP A 96 9.69 -13.90 7.96
CA ASP A 96 10.87 -14.43 7.26
C ASP A 96 11.86 -15.10 8.24
N VAL A 97 11.91 -14.64 9.49
CA VAL A 97 12.66 -15.28 10.58
C VAL A 97 11.81 -16.25 11.41
N HIS A 98 10.70 -16.73 10.85
CA HIS A 98 9.79 -17.73 11.42
C HIS A 98 9.08 -17.31 12.72
N MET A 99 8.97 -16.01 12.99
CA MET A 99 8.24 -15.47 14.14
C MET A 99 6.79 -15.15 13.79
N GLY A 100 5.83 -15.67 14.57
CA GLY A 100 4.39 -15.36 14.40
C GLY A 100 3.71 -16.04 13.20
N VAL A 101 4.23 -17.20 12.79
CA VAL A 101 3.75 -17.98 11.63
C VAL A 101 2.49 -18.81 11.90
N ASP A 102 2.17 -19.08 13.17
CA ASP A 102 0.95 -19.79 13.53
C ASP A 102 -0.30 -18.95 13.22
N LEU A 103 -1.46 -19.62 13.11
CA LEU A 103 -2.70 -19.00 12.68
C LEU A 103 -3.15 -17.85 13.61
N GLU A 104 -2.99 -18.03 14.92
CA GLU A 104 -3.45 -17.07 15.91
C GLU A 104 -2.58 -15.80 15.87
N SER A 105 -1.26 -15.98 15.93
CA SER A 105 -0.29 -14.89 15.77
C SER A 105 -0.44 -14.18 14.44
N ALA A 106 -0.62 -14.92 13.34
CA ALA A 106 -0.79 -14.32 12.01
C ALA A 106 -2.04 -13.41 11.95
N ARG A 107 -3.14 -13.81 12.59
CA ARG A 107 -4.36 -13.01 12.70
C ARG A 107 -4.18 -11.80 13.61
N LEU A 108 -3.57 -11.99 14.78
CA LEU A 108 -3.32 -10.93 15.75
C LEU A 108 -2.40 -9.85 15.17
N THR A 109 -1.25 -10.25 14.64
CA THR A 109 -0.28 -9.33 14.03
C THR A 109 -0.88 -8.58 12.85
N SER A 110 -1.78 -9.19 12.08
CA SER A 110 -2.49 -8.49 11.00
C SER A 110 -3.40 -7.38 11.53
N LYS A 111 -4.12 -7.60 12.64
CA LYS A 111 -4.92 -6.55 13.30
C LYS A 111 -4.03 -5.43 13.83
N ILE A 112 -2.89 -5.77 14.43
CA ILE A 112 -1.92 -4.80 14.96
C ILE A 112 -1.41 -3.90 13.83
N VAL A 113 -1.02 -4.46 12.69
CA VAL A 113 -0.57 -3.68 11.52
C VAL A 113 -1.63 -2.68 11.08
N PHE A 114 -2.91 -3.08 10.97
CA PHE A 114 -3.98 -2.15 10.60
C PHE A 114 -4.17 -1.07 11.67
N ALA A 115 -4.23 -1.43 12.95
CA ALA A 115 -4.42 -0.47 14.03
C ALA A 115 -3.30 0.59 14.07
N VAL A 116 -2.04 0.15 14.02
CA VAL A 116 -0.86 1.03 14.07
C VAL A 116 -0.76 1.88 12.81
N SER A 117 -0.93 1.31 11.62
CA SER A 117 -0.82 2.07 10.36
C SER A 117 -1.92 3.13 10.24
N ILE A 118 -3.16 2.83 10.65
CA ILE A 118 -4.25 3.81 10.67
C ILE A 118 -3.96 4.91 11.70
N ALA A 119 -3.52 4.57 12.91
CA ALA A 119 -3.18 5.55 13.92
C ALA A 119 -2.06 6.50 13.44
N LEU A 120 -0.99 5.96 12.85
CA LEU A 120 0.09 6.75 12.25
C LEU A 120 -0.41 7.64 11.11
N THR A 121 -1.27 7.11 10.24
CA THR A 121 -1.86 7.87 9.13
C THR A 121 -2.66 9.06 9.64
N VAL A 122 -3.47 8.88 10.69
CA VAL A 122 -4.26 9.97 11.28
C VAL A 122 -3.35 11.02 11.91
N ILE A 123 -2.40 10.60 12.74
CA ILE A 123 -1.48 11.52 13.43
C ILE A 123 -0.67 12.33 12.43
N LEU A 124 -0.02 11.67 11.47
CA LEU A 124 0.81 12.31 10.46
C LEU A 124 -0.03 13.09 9.45
N GLY A 125 -1.21 12.58 9.08
CA GLY A 125 -2.12 13.25 8.17
C GLY A 125 -2.55 14.60 8.74
N VAL A 126 -2.99 14.62 10.00
CA VAL A 126 -3.32 15.87 10.70
C VAL A 126 -2.10 16.77 10.80
N ALA A 127 -0.92 16.27 11.17
CA ALA A 127 0.25 17.12 11.38
C ALA A 127 0.89 17.68 10.10
N LEU A 128 0.77 16.98 8.96
CA LEU A 128 1.48 17.31 7.71
C LEU A 128 0.58 17.94 6.65
N LEU A 129 -0.72 17.62 6.65
CA LEU A 129 -1.65 18.03 5.60
C LEU A 129 -2.71 19.03 6.09
N TRP A 130 -2.89 19.17 7.40
CA TRP A 130 -3.79 20.14 8.02
C TRP A 130 -3.05 21.02 9.02
#